data_AF-A0A9L0T2S7-F1
#
_entry.id   AF-A0A9L0T2S7-F1
#
_cell.length_a   1.000
_cell.length_b   1.000
_cell.length_c   1.000
_cell.angle_alpha   90.00
_cell.angle_beta   90.00
_cell.angle_gamma   90.00
#
_symmetry.space_group_name_H-M   'P 1'
#
loop_
_entity.id
_entity.type
_entity.pdbx_description
1 polymer ?
#
loop_
_entity_poly.entity_id
_entity_poly.type
_entity_poly.pdbx_seq_one_letter_code
_entity_poly.pdbx_strand_id
1 'polypeptide(L)'
;MKNTILEMKNSLEGLSSRIEDAEEWIRELGGRLEEITQAKQKKEKRIRQNENSLRELWDNIKHANIRIIGVPEGEERDKGAEILFEEIIEENFPNLRKETDIQVQEAQRDPNKRSPKRSTPRHIIIKMSKIKEKILKAARERPQVTYKGKPIRLSGDFSAKTLQARREWHNVFITC
;
A
#
# COMPACT_ATOMS: atom_id res chain seq x y z
N MET A 1 -63.29 24.27 43.14
CA MET A 1 -61.92 24.65 43.56
C MET A 1 -61.15 23.46 44.14
N LYS A 2 -61.58 22.82 45.23
CA LYS A 2 -60.81 21.70 45.86
C LYS A 2 -60.54 20.50 44.94
N ASN A 3 -61.53 20.04 44.17
CA ASN A 3 -61.35 18.89 43.25
C ASN A 3 -60.36 19.21 42.11
N THR A 4 -60.45 20.40 41.51
CA THR A 4 -59.53 20.86 40.46
C THR A 4 -58.08 20.95 40.96
N ILE A 5 -57.87 21.41 42.20
CA ILE A 5 -56.53 21.46 42.82
C ILE A 5 -55.96 20.04 43.00
N LEU A 6 -56.79 19.07 43.37
CA LEU A 6 -56.37 17.68 43.53
C LEU A 6 -55.98 17.03 42.19
N GLU A 7 -56.77 17.25 41.14
CA GLU A 7 -56.48 16.77 39.78
C GLU A 7 -55.17 17.36 39.25
N MET A 8 -54.92 18.65 39.48
CA MET A 8 -53.68 19.32 39.12
C MET A 8 -52.48 18.74 39.87
N LYS A 9 -52.65 18.44 41.17
CA LYS A 9 -51.59 17.82 41.99
C LYS A 9 -51.21 16.44 41.48
N ASN A 10 -52.19 15.58 41.23
CA ASN A 10 -51.94 14.23 40.70
C ASN A 10 -51.29 14.30 39.30
N SER A 11 -51.71 15.24 38.46
CA SER A 11 -51.10 15.46 37.14
C SER A 11 -49.65 15.91 37.27
N LEU A 12 -49.34 16.79 38.23
CA LEU A 12 -47.98 17.24 38.50
C LEU A 12 -47.09 16.11 39.00
N GLU A 13 -47.58 15.28 39.93
CA GLU A 13 -46.87 14.10 40.42
C GLU A 13 -46.58 13.11 39.28
N GLY A 14 -47.54 12.86 38.39
CA GLY A 14 -47.35 12.01 37.21
C GLY A 14 -46.41 12.61 36.15
N LEU A 15 -46.28 13.94 36.08
CA LEU A 15 -45.26 14.58 35.24
C LEU A 15 -43.86 14.49 35.87
N SER A 16 -43.77 14.62 37.19
CA SER A 16 -42.50 14.51 37.93
C SER A 16 -41.88 13.12 37.73
N SER A 17 -42.66 12.05 37.90
CA SER A 17 -42.16 10.69 37.71
C SER A 17 -41.66 10.45 36.27
N ARG A 18 -42.39 10.94 35.27
CA ARG A 18 -41.96 10.84 33.86
C ARG A 18 -40.68 11.61 33.55
N ILE A 19 -40.44 12.74 34.23
CA ILE A 19 -39.18 13.50 34.10
C ILE A 19 -38.04 12.70 34.72
N GLU A 20 -38.23 12.14 35.92
CA GLU A 20 -37.23 11.30 36.57
C GLU A 20 -36.85 10.08 35.70
N ASP A 21 -37.84 9.38 35.14
CA ASP A 21 -37.63 8.27 34.20
C ASP A 21 -36.82 8.72 32.95
N ALA A 22 -37.17 9.89 32.40
CA ALA A 22 -36.48 10.42 31.22
C ALA A 22 -35.03 10.82 31.53
N GLU A 23 -34.77 11.40 32.70
CA GLU A 23 -33.41 11.75 33.13
C GLU A 23 -32.53 10.50 33.35
N GLU A 24 -33.09 9.44 33.92
CA GLU A 24 -32.39 8.17 34.09
C GLU A 24 -32.06 7.55 32.72
N TRP A 25 -33.02 7.53 31.80
CA TRP A 25 -32.80 7.04 30.45
C TRP A 25 -31.73 7.85 29.70
N ILE A 26 -31.70 9.19 29.85
CA ILE A 26 -30.66 10.04 29.27
C ILE A 26 -29.27 9.69 29.84
N ARG A 27 -29.16 9.41 31.14
CA ARG A 27 -27.88 8.97 31.75
C ARG A 27 -27.43 7.63 31.19
N GLU A 28 -28.34 6.66 31.05
CA GLU A 28 -28.03 5.36 30.45
C GLU A 28 -27.56 5.51 29.00
N LEU A 29 -28.28 6.29 28.18
CA LEU A 29 -27.88 6.58 26.80
C LEU A 29 -26.50 7.27 26.73
N GLY A 30 -26.24 8.21 27.63
CA GLY A 30 -24.93 8.87 27.75
C GLY A 30 -23.81 7.86 28.00
N GLY A 31 -24.01 6.92 28.93
CA GLY A 31 -23.05 5.84 29.20
C GLY A 31 -22.81 4.96 27.97
N ARG A 32 -23.88 4.53 27.30
CA ARG A 32 -23.78 3.71 26.07
C ARG A 32 -23.05 4.44 24.94
N LEU A 33 -23.24 5.74 24.80
CA LEU A 33 -22.56 6.55 23.78
C LEU A 33 -21.04 6.62 24.05
N GLU A 34 -20.64 6.75 25.31
CA GLU A 34 -19.23 6.76 25.70
C GLU A 34 -18.57 5.40 25.40
N GLU A 35 -19.23 4.29 25.74
CA GLU A 35 -18.75 2.93 25.42
C GLU A 35 -18.58 2.73 23.90
N ILE A 36 -19.55 3.17 23.09
CA ILE A 36 -19.48 3.10 21.63
C ILE A 36 -18.30 3.93 21.10
N THR A 37 -18.09 5.12 21.65
CA THR A 37 -17.00 6.02 21.25
C THR A 37 -15.64 5.40 21.54
N GLN A 38 -15.45 4.87 22.75
CA GLN A 38 -14.21 4.17 23.13
C GLN A 38 -13.98 2.92 22.28
N ALA A 39 -15.01 2.12 22.03
CA ALA A 39 -14.93 0.94 21.17
C ALA A 39 -14.53 1.31 19.73
N LYS A 40 -15.09 2.41 19.19
CA LYS A 40 -14.75 2.94 17.86
C LYS A 40 -13.29 3.39 17.80
N GLN A 41 -12.83 4.20 18.76
CA GLN A 41 -11.43 4.65 18.81
C GLN A 41 -10.45 3.48 18.91
N LYS A 42 -10.76 2.48 19.74
CA LYS A 42 -9.97 1.25 19.87
C LYS A 42 -9.93 0.48 18.54
N LYS A 43 -11.06 0.35 17.84
CA LYS A 43 -11.13 -0.32 16.53
C LYS A 43 -10.33 0.44 15.47
N GLU A 44 -10.41 1.77 15.44
CA GLU A 44 -9.61 2.59 14.54
C GLU A 44 -8.11 2.44 14.77
N LYS A 45 -7.67 2.44 16.03
CA LYS A 45 -6.26 2.20 16.36
C LYS A 45 -5.79 0.83 15.86
N ARG A 46 -6.60 -0.22 16.05
CA ARG A 46 -6.32 -1.57 15.53
C ARG A 46 -6.24 -1.62 14.00
N ILE A 47 -7.15 -0.93 13.31
CA ILE A 47 -7.13 -0.86 11.84
C ILE A 47 -5.84 -0.18 11.37
N ARG A 48 -5.47 0.96 11.96
CA ARG A 48 -4.22 1.66 11.62
C ARG A 48 -2.99 0.78 11.86
N GLN A 49 -2.95 0.04 12.96
CA GLN A 49 -1.86 -0.91 13.24
C GLN A 49 -1.79 -2.02 12.19
N ASN A 50 -2.92 -2.68 11.91
CA ASN A 50 -2.99 -3.74 10.90
C ASN A 50 -2.56 -3.24 9.52
N GLU A 51 -2.99 -2.04 9.14
CA GLU A 51 -2.60 -1.40 7.89
C GLU A 51 -1.10 -1.15 7.78
N ASN A 52 -0.45 -0.74 8.88
CA ASN A 52 1.00 -0.56 8.93
C ASN A 52 1.72 -1.90 8.84
N SER A 53 1.28 -2.91 9.58
CA SER A 53 1.85 -4.26 9.51
C SER A 53 1.71 -4.86 8.11
N LEU A 54 0.57 -4.66 7.43
CA LEU A 54 0.40 -5.10 6.05
C LEU A 54 1.35 -4.39 5.09
N ARG A 55 1.58 -3.09 5.26
CA ARG A 55 2.56 -2.34 4.46
C ARG A 55 3.96 -2.94 4.62
N GLU A 56 4.40 -3.16 5.86
CA GLU A 56 5.72 -3.72 6.18
C GLU A 56 5.88 -5.14 5.61
N LEU A 57 4.88 -6.00 5.77
CA LEU A 57 4.89 -7.35 5.20
C LEU A 57 5.00 -7.31 3.67
N TRP A 58 4.24 -6.44 3.00
CA TRP A 58 4.31 -6.29 1.55
C TRP A 58 5.65 -5.74 1.09
N ASP A 59 6.21 -4.75 1.78
CA ASP A 59 7.53 -4.21 1.47
C ASP A 59 8.62 -5.26 1.69
N ASN A 60 8.51 -6.10 2.73
CA ASN A 60 9.43 -7.22 2.96
C ASN A 60 9.36 -8.26 1.84
N ILE A 61 8.15 -8.64 1.39
CA ILE A 61 7.96 -9.56 0.27
C ILE A 61 8.56 -8.99 -1.03
N LYS A 62 8.36 -7.69 -1.27
CA LYS A 62 8.84 -6.98 -2.46
C LYS A 62 10.28 -6.49 -2.33
N HIS A 63 10.91 -6.63 -1.16
CA HIS A 63 12.25 -6.14 -0.90
C HIS A 63 13.28 -6.78 -1.84
N ALA A 64 13.05 -8.02 -2.26
CA ALA A 64 13.88 -8.75 -3.21
C ALA A 64 13.57 -8.46 -4.70
N ASN A 65 12.55 -7.65 -4.99
CA ASN A 65 12.02 -7.49 -6.35
C ASN A 65 12.59 -6.25 -7.06
N ILE A 66 12.99 -6.44 -8.31
CA ILE A 66 13.27 -5.39 -9.31
C ILE A 66 12.12 -5.34 -10.31
N ARG A 67 11.73 -4.13 -10.67
CA ARG A 67 10.73 -3.86 -11.70
C ARG A 67 11.40 -3.26 -12.94
N ILE A 68 11.21 -3.93 -14.07
CA ILE A 68 11.67 -3.49 -15.40
C ILE A 68 10.49 -2.91 -16.18
N ILE A 69 10.68 -1.72 -16.74
CA ILE A 69 9.67 -0.97 -17.49
C ILE A 69 10.23 -0.63 -18.87
N GLY A 70 9.41 -0.77 -19.91
CA GLY A 70 9.75 -0.39 -21.29
C GLY A 70 10.10 -1.56 -22.21
N VAL A 71 10.14 -2.79 -21.71
CA VAL A 71 10.40 -3.98 -22.53
C VAL A 71 9.16 -4.34 -23.36
N PRO A 72 9.25 -4.44 -24.71
CA PRO A 72 8.15 -4.84 -25.57
C PRO A 72 7.55 -6.19 -25.19
N GLU A 73 6.23 -6.36 -25.33
CA GLU A 73 5.57 -7.64 -25.04
C GLU A 73 6.06 -8.75 -25.98
N GLY A 74 6.37 -9.92 -25.42
CA GLY A 74 6.75 -11.09 -26.22
C GLY A 74 8.24 -11.40 -26.22
N GLU A 75 9.09 -10.44 -25.86
CA GLU A 75 10.56 -10.63 -25.78
C GLU A 75 10.96 -11.76 -24.81
N GLU A 76 10.12 -12.06 -23.80
CA GLU A 76 10.37 -13.14 -22.84
C GLU A 76 9.83 -14.50 -23.28
N ARG A 77 8.98 -14.57 -24.33
CA ARG A 77 8.26 -15.81 -24.65
C ARG A 77 9.19 -16.92 -25.16
N ASP A 78 10.27 -16.54 -25.83
CA ASP A 78 11.17 -17.49 -26.47
C ASP A 78 12.32 -17.94 -25.54
N LYS A 79 12.70 -17.10 -24.57
CA LYS A 79 13.89 -17.30 -23.72
C LYS A 79 13.61 -17.22 -22.21
N GLY A 80 12.42 -16.80 -21.81
CA GLY A 80 12.10 -16.50 -20.41
C GLY A 80 12.58 -15.11 -19.97
N ALA A 81 11.96 -14.60 -18.91
CA ALA A 81 12.29 -13.28 -18.36
C ALA A 81 13.64 -13.26 -17.60
N GLU A 82 14.16 -14.43 -17.22
CA GLU A 82 15.46 -14.60 -16.56
C GLU A 82 16.61 -14.30 -17.54
N ILE A 83 16.59 -14.93 -18.71
CA ILE A 83 17.57 -14.70 -19.77
C ILE A 83 17.51 -13.25 -20.26
N LEU A 84 16.31 -12.68 -20.37
CA LEU A 84 16.16 -11.26 -20.72
C LEU A 84 16.84 -10.35 -19.69
N PHE A 85 16.70 -10.64 -18.40
CA PHE A 85 17.36 -9.87 -17.36
C PHE A 85 18.88 -10.01 -17.44
N GLU A 86 19.39 -11.20 -17.71
CA GLU A 86 20.80 -11.46 -17.96
C GLU A 86 21.37 -10.65 -19.14
N GLU A 87 20.64 -10.58 -20.27
CA GLU A 87 21.00 -9.75 -21.44
C GLU A 87 21.09 -8.26 -21.04
N ILE A 88 20.15 -7.76 -20.22
CA ILE A 88 20.19 -6.38 -19.70
C ILE A 88 21.43 -6.14 -18.84
N ILE A 89 21.76 -7.09 -17.96
CA ILE A 89 22.94 -6.96 -17.09
C ILE A 89 24.24 -6.98 -17.91
N GLU A 90 24.35 -7.81 -18.95
CA GLU A 90 25.50 -7.80 -19.86
C GLU A 90 25.65 -6.48 -20.61
N GLU A 91 24.55 -6.00 -21.19
CA GLU A 91 24.55 -4.77 -21.99
C GLU A 91 24.92 -3.54 -21.14
N ASN A 92 24.51 -3.51 -19.86
CA ASN A 92 24.59 -2.30 -19.05
C ASN A 92 25.59 -2.35 -17.89
N PHE A 93 25.78 -3.53 -17.29
CA PHE A 93 26.55 -3.69 -16.05
C PHE A 93 27.51 -4.90 -16.16
N PRO A 94 28.41 -4.93 -17.15
CA PRO A 94 29.28 -6.08 -17.39
C PRO A 94 30.18 -6.42 -16.19
N ASN A 95 30.53 -5.42 -15.37
CA ASN A 95 31.31 -5.64 -14.14
C ASN A 95 30.53 -6.46 -13.10
N LEU A 96 29.22 -6.20 -12.96
CA LEU A 96 28.37 -6.94 -12.02
C LEU A 96 28.23 -8.40 -12.44
N ARG A 97 28.20 -8.68 -13.74
CA ARG A 97 28.14 -10.07 -14.24
C ARG A 97 29.43 -10.85 -13.95
N LYS A 98 30.59 -10.21 -13.96
CA LYS A 98 31.88 -10.86 -13.68
C LYS A 98 32.09 -11.14 -12.19
N GLU A 99 31.53 -10.30 -11.33
CA GLU A 99 31.76 -10.37 -9.88
C GLU A 99 30.78 -11.27 -9.11
N THR A 100 29.65 -11.65 -9.69
CA THR A 100 28.55 -12.25 -8.91
C THR A 100 27.81 -13.40 -9.59
N ASP A 101 27.45 -14.40 -8.78
CA ASP A 101 26.44 -15.40 -9.12
C ASP A 101 25.05 -14.75 -9.05
N ILE A 102 24.59 -14.22 -10.18
CA ILE A 102 23.25 -13.66 -10.32
C ILE A 102 22.24 -14.80 -10.22
N GLN A 103 21.58 -14.92 -9.07
CA GLN A 103 20.51 -15.90 -8.86
C GLN A 103 19.14 -15.21 -8.94
N VAL A 104 18.45 -15.47 -10.05
CA VAL A 104 17.04 -15.11 -10.21
C VAL A 104 16.19 -16.24 -9.60
N GLN A 105 15.27 -15.87 -8.72
CA GLN A 105 14.33 -16.82 -8.10
C GLN A 105 13.03 -16.94 -8.88
N GLU A 106 12.58 -15.82 -9.44
CA GLU A 106 11.33 -15.73 -10.19
C GLU A 106 11.41 -14.55 -11.14
N ALA A 107 10.91 -14.72 -12.35
CA ALA A 107 10.86 -13.68 -13.35
C ALA A 107 9.55 -13.78 -14.14
N GLN A 108 8.69 -12.77 -13.99
CA GLN A 108 7.38 -12.78 -14.67
C GLN A 108 6.86 -11.38 -15.00
N ARG A 109 5.94 -11.32 -15.98
CA ARG A 109 5.23 -10.09 -16.33
C ARG A 109 4.08 -9.84 -15.35
N ASP A 110 4.02 -8.65 -14.77
CA ASP A 110 2.95 -8.24 -13.86
C ASP A 110 2.04 -7.18 -14.52
N PRO A 111 0.70 -7.42 -14.60
CA PRO A 111 -0.03 -8.64 -14.22
C PRO A 111 0.12 -9.77 -15.25
N ASN A 112 -0.02 -11.04 -14.82
CA ASN A 112 0.19 -12.23 -15.68
C ASN A 112 -0.68 -12.25 -16.95
N LYS A 113 -1.90 -11.70 -16.89
CA LYS A 113 -2.80 -11.57 -18.06
C LYS A 113 -2.73 -10.17 -18.64
N ARG A 114 -2.50 -10.08 -19.96
CA ARG A 114 -2.59 -8.82 -20.70
C ARG A 114 -4.04 -8.36 -20.80
N SER A 115 -4.32 -7.11 -20.45
CA SER A 115 -5.63 -6.50 -20.69
C SER A 115 -5.66 -5.83 -22.08
N PRO A 116 -6.73 -6.02 -22.88
CA PRO A 116 -6.82 -5.41 -24.21
C PRO A 116 -6.82 -3.88 -24.19
N LYS A 117 -7.29 -3.28 -23.09
CA LYS A 117 -7.39 -1.83 -22.90
C LYS A 117 -6.04 -1.15 -22.67
N ARG A 118 -4.96 -1.91 -22.41
CA ARG A 118 -3.64 -1.35 -22.07
C ARG A 118 -2.74 -1.36 -23.30
N SER A 119 -2.37 -0.16 -23.76
CA SER A 119 -1.44 0.05 -24.87
C SER A 119 0.02 -0.06 -24.45
N THR A 120 0.34 0.24 -23.18
CA THR A 120 1.71 0.14 -22.66
C THR A 120 2.11 -1.31 -22.36
N PRO A 121 3.38 -1.69 -22.62
CA PRO A 121 3.88 -2.99 -22.21
C PRO A 121 3.75 -3.19 -20.70
N ARG A 122 3.47 -4.41 -20.27
CA ARG A 122 3.44 -4.76 -18.84
C ARG A 122 4.83 -4.64 -18.23
N HIS A 123 4.90 -4.52 -16.92
CA HIS A 123 6.19 -4.49 -16.25
C HIS A 123 6.66 -5.92 -16.00
N ILE A 124 7.98 -6.13 -15.96
CA ILE A 124 8.55 -7.41 -15.55
C ILE A 124 8.99 -7.27 -14.09
N ILE A 125 8.63 -8.24 -13.26
CA ILE A 125 9.12 -8.36 -11.90
C ILE A 125 10.17 -9.48 -11.87
N ILE A 126 11.37 -9.15 -11.42
CA ILE A 126 12.46 -10.08 -11.17
C ILE A 126 12.69 -10.16 -9.67
N LYS A 127 12.55 -11.34 -9.08
CA LYS A 127 12.85 -11.59 -7.67
C LYS A 127 14.25 -12.17 -7.54
N MET A 128 15.07 -11.56 -6.69
CA MET A 128 16.45 -11.98 -6.49
C MET A 128 16.93 -11.78 -5.05
N SER A 129 17.85 -12.62 -4.59
CA SER A 129 18.12 -12.78 -3.16
C SER A 129 19.05 -11.73 -2.54
N LYS A 130 20.09 -11.27 -3.24
CA LYS A 130 21.21 -10.54 -2.57
C LYS A 130 21.75 -9.30 -3.27
N ILE A 131 21.65 -9.20 -4.60
CA ILE A 131 22.37 -8.17 -5.38
C ILE A 131 21.49 -7.02 -5.88
N LYS A 132 20.19 -7.04 -5.55
CA LYS A 132 19.23 -6.03 -6.02
C LYS A 132 19.71 -4.60 -5.83
N GLU A 133 20.15 -4.25 -4.62
CA GLU A 133 20.53 -2.87 -4.29
C GLU A 133 21.77 -2.41 -5.06
N LYS A 134 22.72 -3.31 -5.35
CA LYS A 134 23.88 -3.00 -6.20
C LYS A 134 23.45 -2.68 -7.63
N ILE A 135 22.53 -3.47 -8.19
CA ILE A 135 22.00 -3.25 -9.56
C ILE A 135 21.21 -1.95 -9.63
N LEU A 136 20.31 -1.70 -8.67
CA LEU A 136 19.53 -0.46 -8.63
C LEU A 136 20.41 0.78 -8.41
N LYS A 137 21.48 0.66 -7.63
CA LYS A 137 22.47 1.74 -7.46
C LYS A 137 23.20 2.02 -8.77
N ALA A 138 23.75 1.00 -9.42
CA ALA A 138 24.42 1.15 -10.72
C ALA A 138 23.47 1.72 -11.79
N ALA A 139 22.19 1.31 -11.79
CA ALA A 139 21.18 1.83 -12.69
C ALA A 139 20.86 3.33 -12.47
N ARG A 140 21.01 3.84 -11.24
CA ARG A 140 20.84 5.28 -10.93
C ARG A 140 22.07 6.10 -11.31
N GLU A 141 23.26 5.51 -11.25
CA GLU A 141 24.52 6.17 -11.61
C GLU A 141 24.72 6.27 -13.12
N ARG A 142 24.07 5.39 -13.89
CA ARG A 142 24.10 5.46 -15.35
C ARG A 142 23.10 6.50 -15.89
N PRO A 143 23.44 7.24 -16.95
CA PRO A 143 22.51 8.13 -17.64
C PRO A 143 21.30 7.40 -18.24
N GLN A 144 21.54 6.19 -18.76
CA GLN A 144 20.52 5.38 -19.43
C GLN A 144 20.81 3.89 -19.25
N VAL A 145 19.74 3.12 -19.07
CA VAL A 145 19.76 1.65 -19.14
C VAL A 145 19.02 1.25 -20.40
N THR A 146 19.61 0.34 -21.19
CA THR A 146 19.05 -0.08 -22.47
C THR A 146 18.79 -1.59 -22.52
N TYR A 147 17.91 -2.00 -23.42
CA TYR A 147 17.73 -3.39 -23.82
C TYR A 147 17.65 -3.43 -25.34
N LYS A 148 18.57 -4.14 -25.98
CA LYS A 148 18.72 -4.17 -27.45
C LYS A 148 18.79 -2.74 -28.02
N GLY A 149 19.53 -1.86 -27.33
CA GLY A 149 19.68 -0.45 -27.71
C GLY A 149 18.46 0.45 -27.45
N LYS A 150 17.34 -0.07 -26.93
CA LYS A 150 16.15 0.73 -26.58
C LYS A 150 16.17 1.11 -25.09
N PRO A 151 15.81 2.35 -24.72
CA PRO A 151 15.80 2.77 -23.32
C PRO A 151 14.76 2.01 -22.50
N ILE A 152 15.18 1.56 -21.32
CA ILE A 152 14.34 0.92 -20.32
C ILE A 152 14.60 1.54 -18.94
N ARG A 153 13.74 1.22 -17.97
CA ARG A 153 13.89 1.68 -16.59
C ARG A 153 13.87 0.52 -15.61
N LEU A 154 14.89 0.48 -14.75
CA LEU A 154 14.96 -0.40 -13.59
C LEU A 154 14.55 0.36 -12.33
N SER A 155 13.72 -0.24 -11.49
CA SER A 155 13.26 0.37 -10.24
C SER A 155 13.01 -0.70 -9.18
N GLY A 156 13.04 -0.31 -7.90
CA GLY A 156 12.59 -1.21 -6.83
C GLY A 156 11.07 -1.38 -6.88
N ASP A 157 10.59 -2.58 -6.58
CA ASP A 157 9.17 -2.82 -6.33
C ASP A 157 8.86 -2.48 -4.87
N PHE A 158 7.78 -1.73 -4.65
CA PHE A 158 7.35 -1.24 -3.34
C PHE A 158 5.84 -1.42 -3.19
N SER A 159 5.35 -1.50 -1.96
CA SER A 159 3.92 -1.46 -1.69
C SER A 159 3.29 -0.14 -2.16
N ALA A 160 1.97 -0.16 -2.42
CA ALA A 160 1.24 1.02 -2.88
C ALA A 160 1.36 2.19 -1.88
N LYS A 161 1.29 1.90 -0.57
CA LYS A 161 1.44 2.91 0.48
C LYS A 161 2.85 3.52 0.51
N THR A 162 3.89 2.71 0.34
CA THR A 162 5.27 3.22 0.30
C THR A 162 5.54 4.01 -0.98
N LEU A 163 4.98 3.60 -2.12
CA LEU A 163 5.02 4.39 -3.35
C LEU A 163 4.29 5.74 -3.19
N GLN A 164 3.14 5.77 -2.52
CA GLN A 164 2.40 6.99 -2.25
C GLN A 164 3.20 7.95 -1.36
N ALA A 165 3.71 7.47 -0.22
CA ALA A 165 4.53 8.29 0.68
C ALA A 165 5.73 8.90 -0.06
N ARG A 166 6.42 8.13 -0.91
CA ARG A 166 7.53 8.64 -1.74
C ARG A 166 7.11 9.74 -2.71
N ARG A 167 5.90 9.69 -3.27
CA ARG A 167 5.37 10.75 -4.16
C ARG A 167 5.06 12.02 -3.37
N GLU A 168 4.51 11.89 -2.17
CA GLU A 168 4.23 13.02 -1.29
C GLU A 168 5.53 13.74 -0.92
N TRP A 169 6.60 12.99 -0.62
CA TRP A 169 7.93 13.56 -0.39
C TRP A 169 8.58 14.17 -1.64
N HIS A 170 8.30 13.64 -2.84
CA HIS A 170 8.88 14.16 -4.08
C HIS A 170 8.57 15.63 -4.30
N ASN A 171 7.35 16.06 -3.95
CA ASN A 171 6.97 17.47 -4.04
C ASN A 171 7.84 18.34 -3.14
N VAL A 172 8.20 17.87 -1.95
CA VAL A 172 9.06 18.60 -1.00
C VAL A 172 10.49 18.73 -1.53
N PHE A 173 11.05 17.65 -2.09
CA PHE A 173 12.43 17.63 -2.60
C PHE A 173 12.63 18.42 -3.90
N ILE A 174 11.57 18.72 -4.64
CA ILE A 174 11.66 19.56 -5.85
C ILE A 174 11.54 21.06 -5.52
N THR A 175 10.84 21.41 -4.44
CA THR A 175 10.56 22.81 -4.08
C THR A 175 11.60 23.46 -3.15
N CYS A 176 12.61 22.72 -2.68
CA CYS A 176 13.73 23.23 -1.87
C CYS A 176 15.01 23.23 -2.71
#